data_AF-A0A9E6CPW7-F1
#
_entry.id   AF-A0A9E6CPW7-F1
#
_cell.length_a   1.000
_cell.length_b   1.000
_cell.length_c   1.000
_cell.angle_alpha   90.00
_cell.angle_beta   90.00
_cell.angle_gamma   90.00
#
_symmetry.space_group_name_H-M   'P 1'
#
loop_
_entity.id
_entity.type
_entity.pdbx_description
1 polymer ?
#
loop_
_entity_poly.entity_id
_entity_poly.type
_entity_poly.pdbx_seq_one_letter_code
_entity_poly.pdbx_strand_id
1 'polypeptide(L)'
;MSDITLINYEDVTDEFITTLEVNLRNHSAAIPLLEYWVPDVDPIISMLNMLHAAEITGENEIAIRFSNDTVSEEMLPELLDNFRECGDVSIVDEGSHKTATICNIKIKITNKKSKKSSEVGQREAWSPEILHRAHGEPATVGAPQVGVEPDQAPELTDVLPALRQRLSELSGSRAFEGSLSDEPGGVVVKNTLDGVTLSVCVDPETHFIRKICYEGTENEMEQIIFEVFSDISVNKPIQEAADHSGQWLILKLLNRTEDMPIKGIFFPHLAGNYFTKPIKMMRSIRAAYGKKTGFVDIENTFHSKPSENWRGLSKEEKISKLNETLVEYLENSSLPERSMEISELISNVANEDIRVVMTYSKSLPDNSVPRHLRRLESIFRNLYEDELDVISTREFDENPLRRLSS
;
A
#
# COMPACT_ATOMS: atom_id res chain seq x y z
N MET A 1 28.58 9.01 23.26
CA MET A 1 28.66 8.25 21.99
C MET A 1 27.38 7.46 21.96
N SER A 2 26.53 7.73 20.97
CA SER A 2 25.33 6.92 20.76
C SER A 2 25.77 5.51 20.41
N ASP A 3 25.16 4.47 20.96
CA ASP A 3 25.43 3.11 20.53
C ASP A 3 24.91 2.97 19.10
N ILE A 4 25.82 2.66 18.16
CA ILE A 4 25.45 2.46 16.75
C ILE A 4 24.67 1.16 16.65
N THR A 5 23.47 1.21 16.06
CA THR A 5 22.66 0.03 15.80
C THR A 5 23.33 -0.80 14.71
N LEU A 6 23.86 -1.97 15.08
CA LEU A 6 24.40 -2.96 14.16
C LEU A 6 23.31 -3.95 13.74
N ILE A 7 23.08 -4.05 12.43
CA ILE A 7 22.10 -4.93 11.81
C ILE A 7 22.87 -5.98 11.02
N ASN A 8 22.67 -7.26 11.33
CA ASN A 8 23.15 -8.36 10.49
C ASN A 8 22.07 -8.68 9.44
N TYR A 9 22.33 -8.36 8.18
CA TYR A 9 21.35 -8.39 7.10
C TYR A 9 20.73 -9.78 6.90
N GLU A 10 21.56 -10.82 6.86
CA GLU A 10 21.11 -12.19 6.68
C GLU A 10 20.23 -12.65 7.84
N ASP A 11 20.65 -12.41 9.08
CA ASP A 11 19.91 -12.82 10.28
C ASP A 11 18.50 -12.21 10.28
N VAL A 12 18.38 -10.90 9.98
CA VAL A 12 17.08 -10.22 9.98
C VAL A 12 16.22 -10.61 8.79
N THR A 13 16.81 -10.97 7.66
CA THR A 13 16.08 -11.46 6.48
C THR A 13 15.55 -12.86 6.73
N ASP A 14 16.37 -13.75 7.28
CA ASP A 14 15.97 -15.13 7.63
C ASP A 14 14.91 -15.15 8.72
N GLU A 15 15.04 -14.31 9.75
CA GLU A 15 14.02 -14.15 10.80
C GLU A 15 12.69 -13.66 10.20
N PHE A 16 12.73 -12.66 9.32
CA PHE A 16 11.53 -12.13 8.67
C PHE A 16 10.82 -13.21 7.83
N ILE A 17 11.57 -13.96 6.99
CA ILE A 17 11.02 -15.03 6.15
C ILE A 17 10.43 -16.15 7.02
N THR A 18 11.19 -16.62 8.01
CA THR A 18 10.74 -17.70 8.91
C THR A 18 9.48 -17.30 9.66
N THR A 19 9.42 -16.05 10.13
CA THR A 19 8.28 -15.57 10.91
C THR A 19 7.07 -15.31 10.01
N LEU A 20 7.25 -14.94 8.73
CA LEU A 20 6.15 -14.83 7.75
C LEU A 20 5.46 -16.17 7.51
N GLU A 21 6.22 -17.26 7.50
CA GLU A 21 5.67 -18.62 7.33
C GLU A 21 4.86 -19.07 8.56
N VAL A 22 5.21 -18.59 9.76
CA VAL A 22 4.62 -19.05 11.04
C VAL A 22 3.53 -18.12 11.57
N ASN A 23 3.70 -16.81 11.45
CA ASN A 23 2.84 -15.78 12.01
C ASN A 23 2.40 -14.80 10.91
N LEU A 24 1.14 -14.89 10.48
CA LEU A 24 0.57 -13.98 9.49
C LEU A 24 0.16 -12.61 10.07
N ARG A 25 0.26 -12.41 11.40
CA ARG A 25 -0.11 -11.18 12.12
C ARG A 25 0.81 -10.96 13.33
N ASN A 26 1.01 -9.70 13.74
CA ASN A 26 1.82 -9.25 14.89
C ASN A 26 3.33 -9.54 14.79
N HIS A 27 3.92 -9.19 13.64
CA HIS A 27 5.38 -9.10 13.53
C HIS A 27 5.86 -7.81 14.19
N SER A 28 6.44 -7.91 15.39
CA SER A 28 7.26 -6.85 15.95
C SER A 28 8.73 -7.22 15.77
N ALA A 29 9.48 -6.42 15.03
CA ALA A 29 10.91 -6.69 14.86
C ALA A 29 11.65 -6.42 16.18
N ALA A 30 12.74 -7.16 16.43
CA ALA A 30 13.57 -6.95 17.61
C ALA A 30 14.22 -5.55 17.65
N ILE A 31 14.38 -4.92 16.49
CA ILE A 31 14.93 -3.58 16.33
C ILE A 31 13.81 -2.65 15.84
N PRO A 32 13.46 -1.55 16.55
CA PRO A 32 12.34 -0.69 16.19
C PRO A 32 12.37 -0.15 14.76
N LEU A 33 13.55 0.13 14.22
CA LEU A 33 13.67 0.60 12.83
C LEU A 33 13.19 -0.44 11.82
N LEU A 34 13.34 -1.74 12.11
CA LEU A 34 12.96 -2.81 11.19
C LEU A 34 11.44 -2.98 11.07
N GLU A 35 10.63 -2.33 11.92
CA GLU A 35 9.17 -2.27 11.75
C GLU A 35 8.76 -1.59 10.44
N TYR A 36 9.61 -0.73 9.88
CA TYR A 36 9.39 -0.04 8.61
C TYR A 36 10.15 -0.66 7.44
N TRP A 37 10.89 -1.74 7.68
CA TRP A 37 11.68 -2.43 6.67
C TRP A 37 10.96 -3.69 6.17
N VAL A 38 11.06 -3.95 4.87
CA VAL A 38 10.62 -5.20 4.25
C VAL A 38 11.74 -5.65 3.30
N PRO A 39 12.22 -6.90 3.41
CA PRO A 39 13.26 -7.41 2.54
C PRO A 39 12.81 -7.46 1.08
N ASP A 40 13.73 -7.17 0.18
CA ASP A 40 13.57 -7.32 -1.27
C ASP A 40 14.44 -8.50 -1.78
N VAL A 41 14.08 -9.06 -2.94
CA VAL A 41 14.86 -10.11 -3.61
C VAL A 41 16.22 -9.56 -4.05
N ASP A 42 16.29 -8.27 -4.40
CA ASP A 42 17.54 -7.57 -4.66
C ASP A 42 18.13 -7.05 -3.32
N PRO A 43 19.31 -7.55 -2.88
CA PRO A 43 19.90 -7.16 -1.60
C PRO A 43 20.27 -5.68 -1.54
N ILE A 44 20.57 -5.03 -2.67
CA ILE A 44 20.88 -3.59 -2.69
C ILE A 44 19.61 -2.81 -2.36
N ILE A 45 18.49 -3.14 -3.01
CA ILE A 45 17.19 -2.49 -2.75
C ILE A 45 16.76 -2.75 -1.30
N SER A 46 16.92 -3.99 -0.84
CA SER A 46 16.59 -4.40 0.53
C SER A 46 17.35 -3.59 1.58
N MET A 47 18.67 -3.37 1.41
CA MET A 47 19.47 -2.55 2.31
C MET A 47 19.18 -1.05 2.19
N LEU A 48 18.83 -0.56 1.01
CA LEU A 48 18.38 0.83 0.85
C LEU A 48 17.06 1.09 1.61
N ASN A 49 16.14 0.12 1.58
CA ASN A 49 14.92 0.19 2.39
C ASN A 49 15.24 0.23 3.89
N MET A 50 16.33 -0.38 4.37
CA MET A 50 16.76 -0.24 5.77
C MET A 50 17.21 1.20 6.09
N LEU A 51 17.93 1.86 5.19
CA LEU A 51 18.31 3.26 5.36
C LEU A 51 17.07 4.17 5.39
N HIS A 52 16.06 3.87 4.57
CA HIS A 52 14.77 4.57 4.59
C HIS A 52 14.04 4.38 5.93
N ALA A 53 14.02 3.14 6.42
CA ALA A 53 13.45 2.82 7.71
C ALA A 53 14.16 3.58 8.85
N ALA A 54 15.50 3.65 8.81
CA ALA A 54 16.30 4.42 9.76
C ALA A 54 15.96 5.92 9.73
N GLU A 55 15.84 6.54 8.56
CA GLU A 55 15.44 7.95 8.44
C GLU A 55 14.02 8.18 9.02
N ILE A 56 13.08 7.28 8.74
CA ILE A 56 11.70 7.35 9.25
C ILE A 56 11.68 7.31 10.79
N THR A 57 12.52 6.48 11.40
CA THR A 57 12.63 6.38 12.87
C THR A 57 13.53 7.44 13.49
N GLY A 58 14.15 8.31 12.68
CA GLY A 58 15.05 9.36 13.15
C GLY A 58 16.44 8.87 13.56
N GLU A 59 16.80 7.64 13.16
CA GLU A 59 18.15 7.10 13.32
C GLU A 59 19.07 7.77 12.29
N ASN A 60 20.04 8.54 12.78
CA ASN A 60 20.97 9.27 11.91
C ASN A 60 22.21 8.45 11.54
N GLU A 61 22.37 7.28 12.15
CA GLU A 61 23.55 6.42 12.00
C GLU A 61 23.17 4.95 12.23
N ILE A 62 23.50 4.09 11.26
CA ILE A 62 23.35 2.63 11.40
C ILE A 62 24.57 1.91 10.81
N ALA A 63 24.81 0.68 11.24
CA ALA A 63 25.77 -0.22 10.63
C ALA A 63 25.05 -1.47 10.08
N ILE A 64 25.28 -1.77 8.80
CA ILE A 64 24.73 -2.97 8.14
C ILE A 64 25.89 -3.91 7.85
N ARG A 65 25.86 -5.09 8.47
CA ARG A 65 26.77 -6.19 8.19
C ARG A 65 26.12 -7.16 7.22
N PHE A 66 26.85 -7.56 6.18
CA PHE A 66 26.39 -8.48 5.15
C PHE A 66 27.52 -9.39 4.68
N SER A 67 27.18 -10.58 4.19
CA SER A 67 28.13 -11.54 3.64
C SER A 67 28.54 -11.22 2.21
N ASN A 68 29.71 -11.70 1.79
CA ASN A 68 30.18 -11.60 0.41
C ASN A 68 29.32 -12.44 -0.57
N ASP A 69 28.55 -13.40 -0.06
CA ASP A 69 27.63 -14.22 -0.86
C ASP A 69 26.35 -13.45 -1.21
N THR A 70 25.86 -12.64 -0.28
CA THR A 70 24.71 -11.73 -0.48
C THR A 70 25.09 -10.56 -1.40
N VAL A 71 26.22 -9.91 -1.14
CA VAL A 71 26.71 -8.79 -1.94
C VAL A 71 28.07 -9.16 -2.52
N SER A 72 28.05 -9.60 -3.78
CA SER A 72 29.28 -9.93 -4.50
C SER A 72 30.19 -8.70 -4.68
N GLU A 73 31.48 -8.95 -4.90
CA GLU A 73 32.46 -7.89 -5.21
C GLU A 73 32.09 -7.06 -6.45
N GLU A 74 31.30 -7.63 -7.38
CA GLU A 74 30.79 -6.92 -8.56
C GLU A 74 29.65 -5.95 -8.22
N MET A 75 28.84 -6.28 -7.20
CA MET A 75 27.70 -5.48 -6.73
C MET A 75 28.13 -4.40 -5.73
N LEU A 76 29.24 -4.61 -5.03
CA LEU A 76 29.71 -3.72 -3.97
C LEU A 76 29.88 -2.25 -4.41
N PRO A 77 30.44 -1.92 -5.59
CA PRO A 77 30.54 -0.53 -6.03
C PRO A 77 29.17 0.14 -6.17
N GLU A 78 28.18 -0.57 -6.72
CA GLU A 78 26.82 -0.06 -6.89
C GLU A 78 26.15 0.16 -5.52
N LEU A 79 26.29 -0.78 -4.59
CA LEU A 79 25.78 -0.62 -3.23
C LEU A 79 26.37 0.62 -2.53
N LEU A 80 27.69 0.78 -2.59
CA LEU A 80 28.38 1.91 -1.97
C LEU A 80 28.01 3.25 -2.60
N ASP A 81 27.79 3.29 -3.91
CA ASP A 81 27.33 4.51 -4.58
C ASP A 81 25.92 4.89 -4.13
N ASN A 82 25.00 3.92 -4.00
CA ASN A 82 23.67 4.20 -3.47
C ASN A 82 23.72 4.64 -2.00
N PHE A 83 24.53 3.99 -1.15
CA PHE A 83 24.67 4.40 0.25
C PHE A 83 25.24 5.82 0.38
N ARG A 84 26.17 6.23 -0.50
CA ARG A 84 26.72 7.60 -0.51
C ARG A 84 25.71 8.65 -0.94
N GLU A 85 24.69 8.27 -1.70
CA GLU A 85 23.56 9.18 -1.99
C GLU A 85 22.68 9.42 -0.75
N CYS A 86 22.68 8.47 0.19
CA CYS A 86 21.92 8.54 1.44
C CYS A 86 22.70 9.12 2.63
N GLY A 87 24.04 9.09 2.65
CA GLY A 87 24.82 9.56 3.79
C GLY A 87 26.33 9.38 3.64
N ASP A 88 27.07 9.67 4.71
CA ASP A 88 28.52 9.43 4.77
C ASP A 88 28.78 7.95 5.05
N VAL A 89 29.49 7.28 4.13
CA VAL A 89 29.69 5.82 4.18
C VAL A 89 31.13 5.47 4.51
N SER A 90 31.30 4.57 5.48
CA SER A 90 32.55 3.85 5.70
C SER A 90 32.30 2.34 5.64
N ILE A 91 33.28 1.57 5.19
CA ILE A 91 33.17 0.11 5.09
C ILE A 91 34.40 -0.54 5.74
N VAL A 92 34.13 -1.59 6.51
CA VAL A 92 35.15 -2.43 7.13
C VAL A 92 35.01 -3.84 6.56
N ASP A 93 36.12 -4.38 6.04
CA ASP A 93 36.19 -5.76 5.57
C ASP A 93 36.56 -6.68 6.74
N GLU A 94 35.70 -7.66 7.02
CA GLU A 94 35.84 -8.62 8.10
C GLU A 94 36.12 -10.05 7.56
N GLY A 95 36.57 -10.16 6.31
CA GLY A 95 36.86 -11.41 5.64
C GLY A 95 35.63 -11.96 4.91
N SER A 96 34.83 -12.80 5.57
CA SER A 96 33.61 -13.37 4.95
C SER A 96 32.42 -12.42 4.93
N HIS A 97 32.52 -11.31 5.66
CA HIS A 97 31.50 -10.28 5.76
C HIS A 97 32.14 -8.91 5.55
N LYS A 98 31.30 -7.93 5.21
CA LYS A 98 31.65 -6.53 5.26
C LYS A 98 30.61 -5.79 6.10
N THR A 99 31.07 -4.79 6.83
CA THR A 99 30.20 -3.92 7.63
C THR A 99 30.26 -2.52 7.05
N ALA A 100 29.14 -2.04 6.51
CA ALA A 100 28.99 -0.66 6.06
C ALA A 100 28.36 0.17 7.17
N THR A 101 29.02 1.23 7.60
CA THR A 101 28.48 2.23 8.53
C THR A 101 28.09 3.47 7.74
N ILE A 102 26.83 3.89 7.89
CA ILE A 102 26.26 5.05 7.21
C ILE A 102 25.88 6.07 8.27
N CYS A 103 26.47 7.26 8.21
CA CYS A 103 26.20 8.38 9.11
C CYS A 103 25.48 9.52 8.36
N ASN A 104 24.85 10.43 9.11
CA ASN A 104 24.15 11.60 8.57
C ASN A 104 23.09 11.22 7.52
N ILE A 105 22.35 10.14 7.79
CA ILE A 105 21.36 9.58 6.86
C ILE A 105 20.34 10.65 6.46
N LYS A 106 20.26 10.92 5.16
CA LYS A 106 19.32 11.83 4.50
C LYS A 106 19.00 11.30 3.11
N ILE A 107 17.79 10.82 2.91
CA ILE A 107 17.42 10.25 1.62
C ILE A 107 16.85 11.34 0.73
N LYS A 108 17.52 11.55 -0.40
CA LYS A 108 16.98 12.34 -1.49
C LYS A 108 16.24 11.39 -2.42
N ILE A 109 14.94 11.64 -2.60
CA ILE A 109 14.13 10.90 -3.57
C ILE A 109 14.64 11.25 -4.97
N THR A 110 15.55 10.44 -5.51
CA THR A 110 15.97 10.55 -6.91
C THR A 110 15.37 9.38 -7.70
N ASN A 111 14.44 9.68 -8.60
CA ASN A 111 13.85 8.75 -9.56
C ASN A 111 14.87 8.27 -10.62
N LYS A 112 15.98 7.66 -10.21
CA LYS A 112 16.89 6.99 -11.14
C LYS A 112 16.32 5.62 -11.46
N LYS A 113 15.76 5.46 -12.66
CA LYS A 113 15.46 4.14 -13.23
C LYS A 113 16.78 3.35 -13.28
N SER A 114 16.87 2.23 -12.56
CA SER A 114 18.04 1.35 -12.66
C SER A 114 18.15 0.85 -14.10
N LYS A 115 19.33 1.01 -14.71
CA LYS A 115 19.56 0.77 -16.14
C LYS A 115 19.53 -0.71 -16.54
N LYS A 116 19.46 -1.66 -15.58
CA LYS A 116 19.64 -3.09 -15.85
C LYS A 116 18.39 -3.95 -15.76
N SER A 117 17.24 -3.45 -15.27
CA SER A 117 16.05 -4.31 -15.10
C SER A 117 15.10 -4.34 -16.32
N SER A 118 15.45 -3.74 -17.47
CA SER A 118 14.51 -3.56 -18.59
C SER A 118 14.62 -4.56 -19.74
N GLU A 119 15.51 -5.55 -19.69
CA GLU A 119 15.67 -6.51 -20.80
C GLU A 119 14.93 -7.85 -20.63
N VAL A 120 14.24 -8.08 -19.50
CA VAL A 120 13.39 -9.27 -19.32
C VAL A 120 11.92 -8.87 -19.31
N GLY A 121 11.27 -9.00 -20.47
CA GLY A 121 9.81 -9.03 -20.62
C GLY A 121 9.22 -7.79 -21.28
N GLN A 122 9.19 -7.77 -22.62
CA GLN A 122 8.25 -6.92 -23.35
C GLN A 122 6.83 -7.29 -22.93
N ARG A 123 6.12 -6.34 -22.30
CA ARG A 123 4.74 -6.49 -21.82
C ARG A 123 3.77 -6.10 -22.93
N GLU A 124 2.85 -6.99 -23.28
CA GLU A 124 1.67 -6.66 -24.08
C GLU A 124 0.67 -5.88 -23.21
N ALA A 125 0.41 -4.64 -23.60
CA ALA A 125 -0.64 -3.81 -23.01
C ALA A 125 -2.02 -4.33 -23.44
N TRP A 126 -2.96 -4.43 -22.49
CA TRP A 126 -4.34 -4.86 -22.72
C TRP A 126 -5.22 -3.71 -23.19
N SER A 127 -6.26 -4.01 -23.99
CA SER A 127 -7.21 -3.02 -24.50
C SER A 127 -8.18 -2.51 -23.42
N PRO A 128 -8.52 -1.21 -23.39
CA PRO A 128 -9.43 -0.59 -22.41
C PRO A 128 -10.90 -1.08 -22.39
N GLU A 129 -11.29 -2.04 -23.23
CA GLU A 129 -12.69 -2.32 -23.54
C GLU A 129 -13.46 -3.05 -22.42
N ILE A 130 -12.77 -3.74 -21.49
CA ILE A 130 -13.41 -4.48 -20.38
C ILE A 130 -13.92 -3.55 -19.28
N LEU A 131 -13.21 -2.44 -19.01
CA LEU A 131 -13.62 -1.47 -17.98
C LEU A 131 -14.83 -0.60 -18.39
N HIS A 132 -15.09 -0.47 -19.69
CA HIS A 132 -16.16 0.42 -20.19
C HIS A 132 -17.56 -0.21 -20.21
N ARG A 133 -17.71 -1.53 -19.99
CA ARG A 133 -19.04 -2.19 -20.07
C ARG A 133 -19.88 -2.13 -18.78
N ALA A 134 -19.36 -1.60 -17.68
CA ALA A 134 -20.08 -1.50 -16.40
C ALA A 134 -20.95 -0.23 -16.24
N HIS A 135 -20.85 0.74 -17.16
CA HIS A 135 -21.66 1.96 -17.16
C HIS A 135 -22.34 2.15 -18.53
N GLY A 136 -23.65 2.45 -18.52
CA GLY A 136 -24.50 2.52 -19.71
C GLY A 136 -24.06 3.54 -20.76
N GLU A 137 -24.34 3.17 -22.01
CA GLU A 137 -24.26 3.86 -23.33
C GLU A 137 -23.21 4.97 -23.56
N PRO A 138 -22.38 4.87 -24.61
CA PRO A 138 -21.38 5.88 -24.92
C PRO A 138 -21.99 7.07 -25.69
N ALA A 139 -21.78 8.27 -25.17
CA ALA A 139 -21.75 9.46 -26.02
C ALA A 139 -20.50 9.38 -26.92
N THR A 140 -20.68 9.57 -28.21
CA THR A 140 -19.60 9.63 -29.20
C THR A 140 -18.75 10.88 -28.96
N VAL A 141 -17.63 10.72 -28.25
CA VAL A 141 -16.60 11.76 -28.11
C VAL A 141 -15.40 11.32 -28.95
N GLY A 142 -15.04 12.15 -29.92
CA GLY A 142 -13.89 11.92 -30.80
C GLY A 142 -12.59 11.80 -30.01
N ALA A 143 -11.70 10.93 -30.50
CA ALA A 143 -10.39 10.69 -29.91
C ALA A 143 -9.63 12.00 -29.67
N PRO A 144 -9.19 12.31 -28.43
CA PRO A 144 -8.28 13.41 -28.21
C PRO A 144 -6.90 12.99 -28.72
N GLN A 145 -6.32 13.83 -29.57
CA GLN A 145 -4.90 13.73 -29.89
C GLN A 145 -4.11 14.02 -28.61
N VAL A 146 -3.35 13.05 -28.13
CA VAL A 146 -2.40 13.22 -27.01
C VAL A 146 -1.23 14.04 -27.52
N GLY A 147 -1.36 15.37 -27.49
CA GLY A 147 -0.24 16.28 -27.44
C GLY A 147 0.28 16.29 -26.01
N VAL A 148 1.49 15.78 -25.80
CA VAL A 148 2.22 15.99 -24.54
C VAL A 148 2.64 17.46 -24.51
N GLU A 149 1.77 18.33 -23.99
CA GLU A 149 2.19 19.68 -23.63
C GLU A 149 3.08 19.61 -22.37
N PRO A 150 4.20 20.35 -22.34
CA PRO A 150 5.11 20.32 -21.21
C PRO A 150 4.48 21.01 -20.00
N ASP A 151 4.26 20.23 -18.94
CA ASP A 151 4.23 20.56 -17.51
C ASP A 151 4.40 22.07 -17.16
N GLN A 152 3.35 22.88 -17.31
CA GLN A 152 3.37 24.34 -17.05
C GLN A 152 2.63 24.77 -15.76
N ALA A 153 2.28 23.84 -14.87
CA ALA A 153 1.74 24.18 -13.55
C ALA A 153 2.87 24.14 -12.50
N PRO A 154 3.54 25.29 -12.19
CA PRO A 154 4.66 25.33 -11.24
C PRO A 154 4.32 24.80 -9.83
N GLU A 155 3.04 24.76 -9.48
CA GLU A 155 2.54 24.32 -8.17
C GLU A 155 2.56 22.79 -7.95
N LEU A 156 2.72 21.99 -9.01
CA LEU A 156 2.72 20.52 -8.93
C LEU A 156 4.11 19.88 -8.83
N THR A 157 5.17 20.68 -8.78
CA THR A 157 6.56 20.18 -8.82
C THR A 157 6.91 19.23 -7.68
N ASP A 158 6.30 19.40 -6.51
CA ASP A 158 6.52 18.57 -5.32
C ASP A 158 5.57 17.36 -5.23
N VAL A 159 4.76 17.10 -6.27
CA VAL A 159 3.88 15.93 -6.31
C VAL A 159 4.32 14.97 -7.39
N LEU A 160 4.31 13.67 -7.07
CA LEU A 160 4.66 12.62 -8.00
C LEU A 160 3.78 12.70 -9.27
N PRO A 161 4.36 12.67 -10.49
CA PRO A 161 3.61 12.87 -11.73
C PRO A 161 2.39 11.95 -11.90
N ALA A 162 2.49 10.69 -11.47
CA ALA A 162 1.42 9.70 -11.54
C ALA A 162 0.16 10.06 -10.74
N LEU A 163 0.24 11.00 -9.79
CA LEU A 163 -0.90 11.44 -8.97
C LEU A 163 -1.54 12.74 -9.49
N ARG A 164 -0.83 13.49 -10.34
CA ARG A 164 -1.21 14.85 -10.72
C ARG A 164 -2.54 14.90 -11.49
N GLN A 165 -2.76 13.96 -12.39
CA GLN A 165 -4.01 13.89 -13.15
C GLN A 165 -5.21 13.75 -12.20
N ARG A 166 -5.16 12.77 -11.30
CA ARG A 166 -6.27 12.52 -10.38
C ARG A 166 -6.51 13.68 -9.41
N LEU A 167 -5.44 14.34 -8.96
CA LEU A 167 -5.55 15.55 -8.14
C LEU A 167 -6.22 16.70 -8.90
N SER A 168 -5.89 16.88 -10.18
CA SER A 168 -6.53 17.88 -11.02
C SER A 168 -8.03 17.59 -11.21
N GLU A 169 -8.42 16.33 -11.36
CA GLU A 169 -9.84 15.93 -11.48
C GLU A 169 -10.65 16.18 -10.19
N LEU A 170 -9.98 16.17 -9.04
CA LEU A 170 -10.58 16.41 -7.73
C LEU A 170 -10.56 17.89 -7.32
N SER A 171 -9.99 18.76 -8.16
CA SER A 171 -10.04 20.21 -7.97
C SER A 171 -11.51 20.68 -7.92
N GLY A 172 -11.83 21.51 -6.91
CA GLY A 172 -13.16 22.12 -6.76
C GLY A 172 -14.09 21.52 -5.70
N SER A 173 -13.89 20.30 -5.20
CA SER A 173 -14.64 19.83 -4.02
C SER A 173 -14.07 20.45 -2.74
N ARG A 174 -14.94 21.00 -1.90
CA ARG A 174 -14.62 21.60 -0.59
C ARG A 174 -15.67 21.24 0.46
N ALA A 175 -16.14 20.00 0.45
CA ALA A 175 -17.16 19.50 1.36
C ALA A 175 -16.69 19.45 2.83
N PHE A 176 -15.39 19.34 3.05
CA PHE A 176 -14.80 19.27 4.40
C PHE A 176 -14.11 20.57 4.83
N GLU A 177 -14.17 21.62 4.02
CA GLU A 177 -13.60 22.92 4.38
C GLU A 177 -14.48 23.62 5.44
N GLY A 178 -13.84 24.09 6.51
CA GLY A 178 -14.46 24.89 7.57
C GLY A 178 -14.04 24.49 8.97
N SER A 179 -14.70 25.11 9.94
CA SER A 179 -14.45 24.88 11.36
C SER A 179 -15.47 23.90 11.94
N LEU A 180 -15.03 23.11 12.93
CA LEU A 180 -15.90 22.25 13.72
C LEU A 180 -16.02 22.81 15.15
N SER A 181 -17.23 23.08 15.63
CA SER A 181 -17.50 23.42 17.04
C SER A 181 -17.80 22.16 17.85
N ASP A 182 -18.09 22.30 19.14
CA ASP A 182 -18.59 21.17 19.94
C ASP A 182 -19.84 20.56 19.30
N GLU A 183 -19.86 19.23 19.18
CA GLU A 183 -20.93 18.45 18.56
C GLU A 183 -21.59 17.57 19.63
N PRO A 184 -22.94 17.58 19.76
CA PRO A 184 -23.63 16.77 20.75
C PRO A 184 -23.29 15.27 20.65
N GLY A 185 -22.93 14.68 21.80
CA GLY A 185 -22.60 13.27 21.91
C GLY A 185 -21.28 12.87 21.24
N GLY A 186 -20.48 13.82 20.74
CA GLY A 186 -19.17 13.56 20.16
C GLY A 186 -18.05 14.26 20.94
N VAL A 187 -16.83 13.74 20.82
CA VAL A 187 -15.63 14.36 21.37
C VAL A 187 -14.89 15.05 20.23
N VAL A 188 -14.89 16.37 20.25
CA VAL A 188 -14.16 17.17 19.28
C VAL A 188 -12.72 17.38 19.74
N VAL A 189 -11.78 17.12 18.84
CA VAL A 189 -10.34 17.28 19.02
C VAL A 189 -9.78 17.98 17.80
N LYS A 190 -8.80 18.87 18.00
CA LYS A 190 -8.21 19.69 16.95
C LYS A 190 -6.70 19.63 17.01
N ASN A 191 -6.05 19.78 15.87
CA ASN A 191 -4.63 20.02 15.77
C ASN A 191 -4.36 21.11 14.73
N THR A 192 -3.41 22.00 15.02
CA THR A 192 -2.98 23.05 14.09
C THR A 192 -1.51 22.88 13.77
N LEU A 193 -1.17 22.86 12.49
CA LEU A 193 0.19 22.72 11.99
C LEU A 193 0.39 23.66 10.78
N ASP A 194 1.37 24.55 10.89
CA ASP A 194 1.72 25.54 9.86
C ASP A 194 0.52 26.36 9.36
N GLY A 195 -0.30 26.86 10.30
CA GLY A 195 -1.48 27.69 10.00
C GLY A 195 -2.74 26.89 9.62
N VAL A 196 -2.62 25.60 9.31
CA VAL A 196 -3.74 24.73 8.95
C VAL A 196 -4.27 24.02 10.18
N THR A 197 -5.59 23.99 10.36
CA THR A 197 -6.25 23.28 11.46
C THR A 197 -7.09 22.13 10.93
N LEU A 198 -6.91 20.94 11.49
CA LEU A 198 -7.74 19.77 11.26
C LEU A 198 -8.55 19.51 12.54
N SER A 199 -9.86 19.41 12.39
CA SER A 199 -10.80 19.17 13.49
C SER A 199 -11.57 17.87 13.25
N VAL A 200 -11.66 17.01 14.26
CA VAL A 200 -12.32 15.71 14.16
C VAL A 200 -13.33 15.55 15.30
N CYS A 201 -14.55 15.15 14.98
CA CYS A 201 -15.58 14.70 15.92
C CYS A 201 -15.57 13.17 15.98
N VAL A 202 -15.24 12.61 17.14
CA VAL A 202 -15.18 11.17 17.37
C VAL A 202 -16.32 10.74 18.29
N ASP A 203 -16.99 9.66 17.93
CA ASP A 203 -17.93 8.97 18.81
C ASP A 203 -17.18 8.33 20.01
N PRO A 204 -17.46 8.70 21.27
CA PRO A 204 -16.76 8.10 22.41
C PRO A 204 -17.13 6.63 22.69
N GLU A 205 -18.27 6.14 22.19
CA GLU A 205 -18.72 4.75 22.43
C GLU A 205 -18.13 3.79 21.40
N THR A 206 -18.09 4.21 20.12
CA THR A 206 -17.60 3.36 19.03
C THR A 206 -16.17 3.69 18.60
N HIS A 207 -15.66 4.86 18.97
CA HIS A 207 -14.39 5.44 18.52
C HIS A 207 -14.33 5.76 17.02
N PHE A 208 -15.48 5.83 16.34
CA PHE A 208 -15.56 6.19 14.91
C PHE A 208 -15.55 7.71 14.72
N ILE A 209 -14.88 8.16 13.66
CA ILE A 209 -14.91 9.53 13.18
C ILE A 209 -16.27 9.79 12.54
N ARG A 210 -17.09 10.65 13.16
CA ARG A 210 -18.39 11.07 12.63
C ARG A 210 -18.26 12.20 11.62
N LYS A 211 -17.32 13.11 11.87
CA LYS A 211 -17.12 14.33 11.07
C LYS A 211 -15.68 14.78 11.17
N ILE A 212 -15.17 15.33 10.08
CA ILE A 212 -13.85 15.93 9.98
C ILE A 212 -13.99 17.25 9.20
N CYS A 213 -13.25 18.27 9.60
CA CYS A 213 -13.17 19.53 8.86
C CYS A 213 -11.73 20.06 8.87
N TYR A 214 -11.34 20.78 7.83
CA TYR A 214 -10.06 21.48 7.76
C TYR A 214 -10.25 22.97 7.46
N GLU A 215 -9.36 23.82 7.97
CA GLU A 215 -9.37 25.26 7.70
C GLU A 215 -7.96 25.87 7.77
N GLY A 216 -7.78 27.06 7.18
CA GLY A 216 -6.56 27.87 7.33
C GLY A 216 -5.49 27.70 6.25
N THR A 217 -5.73 26.90 5.20
CA THR A 217 -4.83 26.83 4.04
C THR A 217 -5.41 27.57 2.83
N GLU A 218 -4.59 28.40 2.18
CA GLU A 218 -4.89 29.06 0.90
C GLU A 218 -4.25 28.32 -0.28
N ASN A 219 -3.44 27.28 -0.01
CA ASN A 219 -2.76 26.51 -1.05
C ASN A 219 -3.74 25.48 -1.65
N GLU A 220 -4.01 25.59 -2.94
CA GLU A 220 -5.00 24.75 -3.62
C GLU A 220 -4.67 23.25 -3.53
N MET A 221 -3.39 22.88 -3.67
CA MET A 221 -2.95 21.48 -3.56
C MET A 221 -3.15 20.93 -2.17
N GLU A 222 -2.81 21.71 -1.15
CA GLU A 222 -3.05 21.33 0.24
C GLU A 222 -4.54 21.16 0.52
N GLN A 223 -5.39 22.06 0.02
CA GLN A 223 -6.85 21.93 0.14
C GLN A 223 -7.36 20.62 -0.48
N ILE A 224 -6.94 20.29 -1.71
CA ILE A 224 -7.33 19.04 -2.38
C ILE A 224 -6.89 17.83 -1.56
N ILE A 225 -5.67 17.83 -1.04
CA ILE A 225 -5.16 16.74 -0.22
C ILE A 225 -5.96 16.59 1.07
N PHE A 226 -6.26 17.69 1.77
CA PHE A 226 -7.09 17.64 2.98
C PHE A 226 -8.53 17.20 2.69
N GLU A 227 -9.09 17.60 1.56
CA GLU A 227 -10.42 17.17 1.11
C GLU A 227 -10.48 15.65 0.94
N VAL A 228 -9.55 15.08 0.16
CA VAL A 228 -9.51 13.62 -0.08
C VAL A 228 -9.17 12.86 1.20
N PHE A 229 -8.21 13.36 1.98
CA PHE A 229 -7.82 12.76 3.27
C PHE A 229 -8.99 12.76 4.26
N SER A 230 -9.81 13.81 4.24
CA SER A 230 -11.01 13.92 5.05
C SER A 230 -12.06 12.89 4.65
N ASP A 231 -12.39 12.83 3.36
CA ASP A 231 -13.35 11.87 2.81
C ASP A 231 -13.03 10.43 3.21
N ILE A 232 -11.78 10.00 2.99
CA ILE A 232 -11.36 8.63 3.32
C ILE A 232 -11.27 8.36 4.82
N SER A 233 -11.26 9.37 5.69
CA SER A 233 -11.11 9.18 7.13
C SER A 233 -12.46 9.16 7.87
N VAL A 234 -13.53 9.71 7.29
CA VAL A 234 -14.87 9.67 7.90
C VAL A 234 -15.40 8.24 7.93
N ASN A 235 -16.19 7.93 8.96
CA ASN A 235 -16.77 6.61 9.21
C ASN A 235 -15.73 5.50 9.45
N LYS A 236 -14.57 5.88 9.97
CA LYS A 236 -13.52 4.94 10.37
C LYS A 236 -13.13 5.12 11.82
N PRO A 237 -12.63 4.08 12.52
CA PRO A 237 -12.06 4.24 13.84
C PRO A 237 -10.94 5.29 13.84
N ILE A 238 -10.85 6.09 14.90
CA ILE A 238 -9.83 7.13 15.02
C ILE A 238 -8.40 6.57 14.98
N GLN A 239 -8.20 5.33 15.48
CA GLN A 239 -6.91 4.64 15.41
C GLN A 239 -6.59 4.25 13.96
N GLU A 240 -7.52 3.59 13.30
CA GLU A 240 -7.40 3.21 11.90
C GLU A 240 -7.06 4.41 10.99
N ALA A 241 -7.74 5.55 11.17
CA ALA A 241 -7.46 6.75 10.40
C ALA A 241 -6.06 7.33 10.68
N ALA A 242 -5.56 7.22 11.91
CA ALA A 242 -4.22 7.68 12.28
C ALA A 242 -3.10 6.78 11.70
N ASP A 243 -3.38 5.50 11.56
CA ASP A 243 -2.41 4.49 11.13
C ASP A 243 -2.39 4.34 9.60
N HIS A 244 -3.55 4.33 8.95
CA HIS A 244 -3.70 3.90 7.55
C HIS A 244 -4.21 4.97 6.56
N SER A 245 -4.78 6.10 7.00
CA SER A 245 -5.32 7.11 6.06
C SER A 245 -4.29 7.65 5.07
N GLY A 246 -3.01 7.69 5.46
CA GLY A 246 -1.94 8.04 4.53
C GLY A 246 -1.83 7.08 3.35
N GLN A 247 -1.86 5.77 3.61
CA GLN A 247 -1.79 4.75 2.55
C GLN A 247 -3.04 4.78 1.68
N TRP A 248 -4.21 4.96 2.28
CA TRP A 248 -5.47 5.07 1.54
C TRP A 248 -5.53 6.31 0.66
N LEU A 249 -4.98 7.44 1.12
CA LEU A 249 -4.89 8.66 0.33
C LEU A 249 -4.12 8.38 -0.96
N ILE A 250 -2.98 7.71 -0.87
CA ILE A 250 -2.22 7.30 -2.06
C ILE A 250 -3.04 6.36 -2.93
N LEU A 251 -3.62 5.29 -2.36
CA LEU A 251 -4.38 4.32 -3.14
C LEU A 251 -5.60 4.91 -3.84
N LYS A 252 -6.24 5.92 -3.24
CA LYS A 252 -7.38 6.65 -3.81
C LYS A 252 -6.96 7.53 -4.99
N LEU A 253 -5.74 8.06 -4.95
CA LEU A 253 -5.19 8.96 -5.97
C LEU A 253 -4.46 8.22 -7.09
N LEU A 254 -3.95 7.02 -6.83
CA LEU A 254 -3.32 6.19 -7.84
C LEU A 254 -4.35 5.67 -8.84
N ASN A 255 -4.08 5.88 -10.13
CA ASN A 255 -4.77 5.15 -11.18
C ASN A 255 -4.26 3.70 -11.19
N ARG A 256 -5.05 2.76 -10.61
CA ARG A 256 -4.68 1.33 -10.52
C ARG A 256 -4.43 0.65 -11.87
N THR A 257 -4.80 1.28 -12.98
CA THR A 257 -4.60 0.75 -14.33
C THR A 257 -3.23 1.07 -14.93
N GLU A 258 -2.46 1.98 -14.31
CA GLU A 258 -1.14 2.39 -14.78
C GLU A 258 -0.01 1.67 -14.02
N ASP A 259 1.16 1.56 -14.67
CA ASP A 259 2.36 1.01 -14.02
C ASP A 259 2.72 1.87 -12.80
N MET A 260 2.77 1.25 -11.61
CA MET A 260 3.15 1.91 -10.37
C MET A 260 4.51 2.61 -10.55
N PRO A 261 4.62 3.89 -10.13
CA PRO A 261 5.84 4.68 -10.36
C PRO A 261 7.04 4.17 -9.55
N ILE A 262 6.80 3.49 -8.43
CA ILE A 262 7.81 2.87 -7.57
C ILE A 262 7.38 1.42 -7.30
N LYS A 263 8.33 0.48 -7.37
CA LYS A 263 8.10 -0.93 -6.99
C LYS A 263 8.18 -1.05 -5.46
N GLY A 264 7.30 -1.85 -4.85
CA GLY A 264 7.29 -2.09 -3.40
C GLY A 264 6.25 -1.25 -2.64
N ILE A 265 6.43 -1.13 -1.32
CA ILE A 265 5.53 -0.35 -0.45
C ILE A 265 5.70 1.14 -0.75
N PHE A 266 4.62 1.76 -1.19
CA PHE A 266 4.63 3.18 -1.53
C PHE A 266 4.21 4.02 -0.31
N PHE A 267 5.18 4.71 0.30
CA PHE A 267 4.93 5.55 1.46
C PHE A 267 4.43 6.94 1.08
N PRO A 268 3.50 7.55 1.85
CA PRO A 268 2.92 8.85 1.50
C PRO A 268 3.93 10.00 1.35
N HIS A 269 5.02 10.00 2.12
CA HIS A 269 6.05 11.03 2.01
C HIS A 269 6.80 10.98 0.66
N LEU A 270 6.81 9.83 -0.03
CA LEU A 270 7.38 9.69 -1.36
C LEU A 270 6.49 10.31 -2.45
N ALA A 271 5.22 10.57 -2.16
CA ALA A 271 4.30 11.22 -3.10
C ALA A 271 4.39 12.75 -3.11
N GLY A 272 5.02 13.36 -2.09
CA GLY A 272 5.18 14.80 -1.96
C GLY A 272 5.02 15.30 -0.52
N ASN A 273 5.46 16.53 -0.22
CA ASN A 273 5.41 17.03 1.15
C ASN A 273 3.97 17.28 1.63
N TYR A 274 3.06 17.60 0.72
CA TYR A 274 1.63 17.83 1.01
C TYR A 274 0.94 16.64 1.71
N PHE A 275 1.42 15.41 1.50
CA PHE A 275 0.83 14.20 2.07
C PHE A 275 1.18 14.00 3.54
N THR A 276 2.29 14.59 4.00
CA THR A 276 2.81 14.32 5.36
C THR A 276 2.05 15.09 6.44
N LYS A 277 1.60 16.31 6.13
CA LYS A 277 0.91 17.20 7.07
C LYS A 277 -0.39 16.57 7.63
N PRO A 278 -1.38 16.16 6.81
CA PRO A 278 -2.62 15.58 7.33
C PRO A 278 -2.40 14.31 8.17
N ILE A 279 -1.42 13.47 7.80
CA ILE A 279 -1.07 12.25 8.56
C ILE A 279 -0.54 12.61 9.96
N LYS A 280 0.42 13.55 10.03
CA LYS A 280 0.97 14.03 11.31
C LYS A 280 -0.12 14.64 12.20
N MET A 281 -1.04 15.41 11.60
CA MET A 281 -2.16 16.01 12.30
C MET A 281 -3.12 14.95 12.83
N MET A 282 -3.51 13.95 12.02
CA MET A 282 -4.41 12.88 12.45
C MET A 282 -3.82 12.05 13.60
N ARG A 283 -2.52 11.71 13.56
CA ARG A 283 -1.83 11.05 14.68
C ARG A 283 -1.85 11.88 15.96
N SER A 284 -1.63 13.19 15.82
CA SER A 284 -1.70 14.13 16.95
C SER A 284 -3.11 14.24 17.52
N ILE A 285 -4.13 14.26 16.65
CA ILE A 285 -5.55 14.25 17.03
C ILE A 285 -5.89 12.96 17.78
N ARG A 286 -5.47 11.80 17.28
CA ARG A 286 -5.68 10.51 17.95
C ARG A 286 -5.05 10.48 19.34
N ALA A 287 -3.81 10.97 19.48
CA ALA A 287 -3.15 11.06 20.78
C ALA A 287 -3.88 12.01 21.75
N ALA A 288 -4.36 13.16 21.26
CA ALA A 288 -5.13 14.11 22.05
C ALA A 288 -6.52 13.56 22.43
N TYR A 289 -7.16 12.80 21.54
CA TYR A 289 -8.39 12.06 21.83
C TYR A 289 -8.17 11.04 22.96
N GLY A 290 -7.13 10.22 22.87
CA GLY A 290 -6.77 9.25 23.91
C GLY A 290 -6.56 9.90 25.27
N LYS A 291 -5.86 11.05 25.33
CA LYS A 291 -5.70 11.82 26.58
C LYS A 291 -7.02 12.35 27.15
N LYS A 292 -7.99 12.68 26.29
CA LYS A 292 -9.27 13.27 26.69
C LYS A 292 -10.29 12.22 27.14
N THR A 293 -10.26 11.03 26.55
CA THR A 293 -11.28 9.97 26.79
C THR A 293 -10.75 8.78 27.59
N GLY A 294 -9.43 8.65 27.75
CA GLY A 294 -8.80 7.43 28.28
C GLY A 294 -8.73 6.30 27.26
N PHE A 295 -9.04 6.54 25.98
CA PHE A 295 -8.86 5.56 24.91
C PHE A 295 -7.38 5.18 24.78
N VAL A 296 -7.09 3.88 24.89
CA VAL A 296 -5.74 3.29 24.75
C VAL A 296 -5.65 2.60 23.39
N ASP A 297 -4.44 2.49 22.85
CA ASP A 297 -4.20 1.69 21.63
C ASP A 297 -4.75 0.28 21.80
N ILE A 298 -5.57 -0.12 20.84
CA ILE A 298 -6.03 -1.50 20.70
C ILE A 298 -5.35 -2.12 19.47
N GLU A 299 -5.30 -3.44 19.39
CA GLU A 299 -4.91 -4.07 18.13
C GLU A 299 -5.87 -3.59 17.04
N ASN A 300 -5.29 -3.07 15.96
CA ASN A 300 -6.08 -2.52 14.89
C ASN A 300 -6.61 -3.64 13.98
N THR A 301 -7.76 -4.18 14.34
CA THR A 301 -8.43 -5.26 13.60
C THR A 301 -9.62 -4.76 12.80
N PHE A 302 -9.63 -3.47 12.44
CA PHE A 302 -10.74 -2.90 11.70
C PHE A 302 -10.84 -3.53 10.31
N HIS A 303 -12.06 -3.94 9.97
CA HIS A 303 -12.44 -4.39 8.64
C HIS A 303 -13.65 -3.56 8.24
N SER A 304 -13.62 -2.92 7.07
CA SER A 304 -14.80 -2.19 6.62
C SER A 304 -15.93 -3.18 6.38
N LYS A 305 -17.16 -2.73 6.62
CA LYS A 305 -18.33 -3.53 6.25
C LYS A 305 -18.47 -3.50 4.73
N PRO A 306 -18.82 -4.62 4.09
CA PRO A 306 -19.16 -4.61 2.68
C PRO A 306 -20.34 -3.69 2.41
N SER A 307 -20.44 -3.22 1.18
CA SER A 307 -21.58 -2.44 0.70
C SER A 307 -22.92 -3.15 0.99
N GLU A 308 -23.98 -2.36 1.16
CA GLU A 308 -25.34 -2.91 1.31
C GLU A 308 -25.75 -3.73 0.09
N ASN A 309 -25.29 -3.33 -1.10
CA ASN A 309 -25.51 -4.06 -2.33
C ASN A 309 -24.92 -5.48 -2.26
N TRP A 310 -23.68 -5.64 -1.80
CA TRP A 310 -23.06 -6.95 -1.64
C TRP A 310 -23.74 -7.77 -0.54
N ARG A 311 -24.01 -7.17 0.61
CA ARG A 311 -24.68 -7.84 1.74
C ARG A 311 -26.11 -8.28 1.43
N GLY A 312 -26.79 -7.60 0.51
CA GLY A 312 -28.12 -7.96 0.04
C GLY A 312 -28.19 -9.20 -0.84
N LEU A 313 -27.06 -9.67 -1.37
CA LEU A 313 -26.99 -10.88 -2.19
C LEU A 313 -26.90 -12.14 -1.34
N SER A 314 -27.58 -13.20 -1.78
CA SER A 314 -27.36 -14.56 -1.28
C SER A 314 -25.94 -15.06 -1.62
N LYS A 315 -25.47 -16.08 -0.90
CA LYS A 315 -24.15 -16.66 -1.14
C LYS A 315 -24.05 -17.25 -2.56
N GLU A 316 -25.13 -17.85 -3.04
CA GLU A 316 -25.25 -18.42 -4.39
C GLU A 316 -25.15 -17.34 -5.47
N GLU A 317 -25.82 -16.21 -5.29
CA GLU A 317 -25.73 -15.08 -6.22
C GLU A 317 -24.33 -14.46 -6.25
N LYS A 318 -23.68 -14.31 -5.08
CA LYS A 318 -22.30 -13.84 -4.99
C LYS A 318 -21.36 -14.75 -5.78
N ILE A 319 -21.46 -16.07 -5.56
CA ILE A 319 -20.64 -17.07 -6.26
C ILE A 319 -20.94 -17.06 -7.76
N SER A 320 -22.21 -16.93 -8.18
CA SER A 320 -22.57 -16.85 -9.60
C SER A 320 -21.89 -15.67 -10.29
N LYS A 321 -21.98 -14.47 -9.69
CA LYS A 321 -21.33 -13.26 -10.24
C LYS A 321 -19.81 -13.41 -10.34
N LEU A 322 -19.17 -13.90 -9.29
CA LEU A 322 -17.73 -14.10 -9.29
C LEU A 322 -17.30 -15.13 -10.35
N ASN A 323 -18.07 -16.21 -10.53
CA ASN A 323 -17.82 -17.22 -11.56
C ASN A 323 -17.98 -16.68 -12.98
N GLU A 324 -19.01 -15.86 -13.24
CA GLU A 324 -19.19 -15.20 -14.54
C GLU A 324 -17.96 -14.37 -14.92
N THR A 325 -17.46 -13.56 -13.97
CA THR A 325 -16.24 -12.78 -14.17
C THR A 325 -14.99 -13.66 -14.33
N LEU A 326 -14.91 -14.77 -13.58
CA LEU A 326 -13.80 -15.71 -13.72
C LEU A 326 -13.76 -16.33 -15.12
N VAL A 327 -14.90 -16.79 -15.65
CA VAL A 327 -14.98 -17.38 -17.00
C VAL A 327 -14.52 -16.36 -18.03
N GLU A 328 -15.05 -15.14 -17.98
CA GLU A 328 -14.62 -14.06 -18.88
C GLU A 328 -13.11 -13.78 -18.75
N TYR A 329 -12.56 -13.77 -17.53
CA TYR A 329 -11.13 -13.57 -17.29
C TYR A 329 -10.27 -14.68 -17.92
N LEU A 330 -10.68 -15.94 -17.80
CA LEU A 330 -9.94 -17.09 -18.34
C LEU A 330 -9.93 -17.07 -19.86
N GLU A 331 -11.07 -16.81 -20.50
CA GLU A 331 -11.19 -16.68 -21.95
C GLU A 331 -10.28 -15.57 -22.48
N ASN A 332 -10.37 -14.39 -21.87
CA ASN A 332 -9.58 -13.21 -22.21
C ASN A 332 -8.08 -13.46 -22.03
N SER A 333 -7.69 -14.14 -20.95
CA SER A 333 -6.28 -14.43 -20.67
C SER A 333 -5.73 -15.62 -21.46
N SER A 334 -6.51 -16.21 -22.37
CA SER A 334 -6.16 -17.45 -23.10
C SER A 334 -5.74 -18.59 -22.16
N LEU A 335 -6.33 -18.64 -20.97
CA LEU A 335 -6.10 -19.71 -20.01
C LEU A 335 -7.12 -20.84 -20.22
N PRO A 336 -6.77 -22.11 -19.92
CA PRO A 336 -7.75 -23.20 -19.98
C PRO A 336 -8.96 -22.94 -19.07
N GLU A 337 -10.16 -23.30 -19.51
CA GLU A 337 -11.44 -23.08 -18.81
C GLU A 337 -11.47 -23.65 -17.38
N ARG A 338 -10.67 -24.69 -17.10
CA ARG A 338 -10.55 -25.34 -15.77
C ARG A 338 -9.17 -25.16 -15.14
N SER A 339 -8.49 -24.07 -15.49
CA SER A 339 -7.19 -23.74 -14.90
C SER A 339 -7.33 -23.15 -13.51
N MET A 340 -8.46 -22.49 -13.23
CA MET A 340 -8.80 -21.90 -11.94
C MET A 340 -10.30 -22.04 -11.70
N GLU A 341 -10.71 -22.26 -10.46
CA GLU A 341 -12.11 -22.39 -10.06
C GLU A 341 -12.34 -21.72 -8.70
N ILE A 342 -13.55 -21.19 -8.46
CA ILE A 342 -13.94 -20.71 -7.13
C ILE A 342 -14.46 -21.92 -6.35
N SER A 343 -13.70 -22.36 -5.36
CA SER A 343 -14.10 -23.49 -4.53
C SER A 343 -15.10 -23.09 -3.45
N GLU A 344 -14.93 -21.90 -2.86
CA GLU A 344 -15.79 -21.43 -1.79
C GLU A 344 -15.75 -19.90 -1.66
N LEU A 345 -16.83 -19.34 -1.11
CA LEU A 345 -16.84 -18.01 -0.52
C LEU A 345 -16.96 -18.16 1.00
N ILE A 346 -15.93 -17.75 1.74
CA ILE A 346 -15.91 -17.87 3.20
C ILE A 346 -16.06 -16.51 3.87
N SER A 347 -16.60 -16.53 5.08
CA SER A 347 -16.80 -15.32 5.86
C SER A 347 -15.51 -14.88 6.56
N ASN A 348 -15.32 -13.58 6.73
CA ASN A 348 -14.22 -13.02 7.53
C ASN A 348 -14.52 -13.13 9.04
N VAL A 349 -13.65 -12.55 9.88
CA VAL A 349 -13.84 -12.53 11.35
C VAL A 349 -15.10 -11.76 11.80
N ALA A 350 -15.61 -10.87 10.95
CA ALA A 350 -16.85 -10.14 11.17
C ALA A 350 -18.09 -10.88 10.60
N ASN A 351 -17.93 -12.14 10.17
CA ASN A 351 -18.97 -12.98 9.57
C ASN A 351 -19.56 -12.37 8.28
N GLU A 352 -18.73 -11.68 7.49
CA GLU A 352 -19.08 -11.13 6.19
C GLU A 352 -18.47 -12.00 5.08
N ASP A 353 -19.28 -12.42 4.11
CA ASP A 353 -18.85 -13.28 2.98
C ASP A 353 -18.02 -12.49 1.95
N ILE A 354 -16.72 -12.33 2.24
CA ILE A 354 -15.80 -11.52 1.43
C ILE A 354 -14.50 -12.24 1.03
N ARG A 355 -14.27 -13.49 1.46
CA ARG A 355 -13.04 -14.22 1.10
C ARG A 355 -13.33 -15.27 0.05
N VAL A 356 -12.86 -15.03 -1.16
CA VAL A 356 -12.98 -15.93 -2.30
C VAL A 356 -11.84 -16.95 -2.24
N VAL A 357 -12.18 -18.21 -2.03
CA VAL A 357 -11.24 -19.33 -2.08
C VAL A 357 -11.20 -19.86 -3.50
N MET A 358 -10.00 -19.83 -4.09
CA MET A 358 -9.75 -20.33 -5.43
C MET A 358 -8.89 -21.58 -5.40
N THR A 359 -9.27 -22.56 -6.20
CA THR A 359 -8.42 -23.69 -6.56
C THR A 359 -7.83 -23.46 -7.95
N TYR A 360 -6.68 -24.06 -8.22
CA TYR A 360 -6.04 -24.01 -9.53
C TYR A 360 -5.44 -25.36 -9.87
N SER A 361 -5.45 -25.69 -11.16
CA SER A 361 -4.96 -26.98 -11.63
C SER A 361 -3.47 -26.93 -11.96
N LYS A 362 -2.85 -28.12 -12.03
CA LYS A 362 -1.41 -28.29 -12.35
C LYS A 362 -1.02 -27.81 -13.76
N SER A 363 -1.98 -27.42 -14.60
CA SER A 363 -1.67 -26.87 -15.93
C SER A 363 -1.12 -25.45 -15.87
N LEU A 364 -1.34 -24.73 -14.76
CA LEU A 364 -0.74 -23.43 -14.52
C LEU A 364 0.64 -23.59 -13.88
N PRO A 365 1.68 -22.94 -14.42
CA PRO A 365 2.96 -22.83 -13.74
C PRO A 365 2.81 -22.21 -12.34
N ASP A 366 3.37 -22.84 -11.31
CA ASP A 366 3.25 -22.35 -9.91
C ASP A 366 3.68 -20.88 -9.77
N ASN A 367 4.63 -20.40 -10.59
CA ASN A 367 5.11 -19.01 -10.58
C ASN A 367 4.15 -17.99 -11.24
N SER A 368 3.16 -18.43 -12.04
CA SER A 368 2.19 -17.52 -12.66
C SER A 368 0.93 -17.32 -11.82
N VAL A 369 0.59 -18.28 -10.97
CA VAL A 369 -0.63 -18.28 -10.14
C VAL A 369 -0.78 -17.00 -9.30
N PRO A 370 0.24 -16.52 -8.55
CA PRO A 370 0.11 -15.28 -7.79
C PRO A 370 -0.19 -14.04 -8.63
N ARG A 371 0.18 -14.04 -9.92
CA ARG A 371 -0.14 -12.96 -10.85
C ARG A 371 -1.63 -12.98 -11.22
N HIS A 372 -2.16 -14.16 -11.49
CA HIS A 372 -3.57 -14.33 -11.86
C HIS A 372 -4.51 -14.05 -10.69
N LEU A 373 -4.20 -14.56 -9.49
CA LEU A 373 -4.99 -14.32 -8.28
C LEU A 373 -5.10 -12.82 -7.95
N ARG A 374 -3.97 -12.09 -7.94
CA ARG A 374 -3.97 -10.64 -7.71
C ARG A 374 -4.78 -9.87 -8.74
N ARG A 375 -4.75 -10.30 -10.01
CA ARG A 375 -5.52 -9.65 -11.07
C ARG A 375 -7.02 -9.90 -10.91
N LEU A 376 -7.41 -11.13 -10.59
CA LEU A 376 -8.80 -11.48 -10.29
C LEU A 376 -9.32 -10.74 -9.07
N GLU A 377 -8.53 -10.66 -7.99
CA GLU A 377 -8.89 -9.87 -6.80
C GLU A 377 -9.17 -8.42 -7.16
N SER A 378 -8.28 -7.80 -7.94
CA SER A 378 -8.50 -6.42 -8.38
C SER A 378 -9.77 -6.27 -9.22
N ILE A 379 -10.09 -7.24 -10.08
CA ILE A 379 -11.31 -7.20 -10.91
C ILE A 379 -12.55 -7.35 -10.02
N PHE A 380 -12.56 -8.34 -9.12
CA PHE A 380 -13.67 -8.57 -8.19
C PHE A 380 -13.93 -7.37 -7.29
N ARG A 381 -12.86 -6.77 -6.74
CA ARG A 381 -12.97 -5.57 -5.92
C ARG A 381 -13.61 -4.42 -6.69
N ASN A 382 -13.12 -4.15 -7.90
CA ASN A 382 -13.61 -3.06 -8.72
C ASN A 382 -15.06 -3.26 -9.22
N LEU A 383 -15.48 -4.50 -9.50
CA LEU A 383 -16.80 -4.79 -10.06
C LEU A 383 -17.88 -4.99 -9.01
N TYR A 384 -17.52 -5.52 -7.83
CA TYR A 384 -18.51 -6.04 -6.89
C TYR A 384 -18.39 -5.44 -5.50
N GLU A 385 -17.23 -5.52 -4.88
CA GLU A 385 -17.05 -5.13 -3.48
C GLU A 385 -15.58 -4.92 -3.14
N ASP A 386 -15.23 -3.70 -2.71
CA ASP A 386 -13.85 -3.27 -2.43
C ASP A 386 -13.13 -4.15 -1.38
N GLU A 387 -13.90 -4.76 -0.46
CA GLU A 387 -13.40 -5.59 0.64
C GLU A 387 -13.18 -7.07 0.24
N LEU A 388 -13.38 -7.46 -1.03
CA LEU A 388 -13.17 -8.86 -1.45
C LEU A 388 -11.70 -9.28 -1.45
N ASP A 389 -11.37 -10.38 -0.79
CA ASP A 389 -10.02 -10.96 -0.78
C ASP A 389 -9.99 -12.27 -1.56
N VAL A 390 -8.95 -12.49 -2.36
CA VAL A 390 -8.75 -13.77 -3.06
C VAL A 390 -7.62 -14.54 -2.40
N ILE A 391 -7.94 -15.74 -1.91
CA ILE A 391 -6.97 -16.68 -1.38
C ILE A 391 -6.98 -17.95 -2.22
N SER A 392 -5.83 -18.61 -2.33
CA SER A 392 -5.73 -19.86 -3.07
C SER A 392 -5.45 -21.05 -2.17
N THR A 393 -6.06 -22.17 -2.48
CA THR A 393 -5.71 -23.48 -1.95
C THR A 393 -5.21 -24.35 -3.11
N ARG A 394 -4.15 -25.13 -2.86
CA ARG A 394 -3.69 -26.09 -3.87
C ARG A 394 -4.62 -27.28 -3.83
N GLU A 395 -5.17 -27.65 -4.98
CA GLU A 395 -5.95 -28.88 -5.11
C GLU A 395 -5.01 -30.07 -4.87
N PHE A 396 -5.18 -30.76 -3.74
CA PHE A 396 -4.50 -32.03 -3.51
C PHE A 396 -5.21 -33.07 -4.36
N ASP A 397 -4.46 -33.72 -5.26
CA ASP A 397 -4.96 -34.80 -6.13
C ASP A 397 -5.75 -35.83 -5.29
N GLU A 398 -7.09 -35.75 -5.33
CA GLU A 398 -7.98 -36.57 -4.50
C GLU A 398 -8.02 -38.01 -4.99
N ASN A 399 -7.36 -38.34 -6.12
CA ASN A 399 -7.35 -39.68 -6.66
C ASN A 399 -6.51 -40.64 -5.77
N PRO A 400 -7.15 -41.53 -4.99
CA PRO A 400 -6.44 -42.39 -4.04
C PRO A 400 -5.51 -43.38 -4.76
N LEU A 401 -5.79 -43.70 -6.03
CA LEU A 401 -5.06 -44.68 -6.82
C LEU A 401 -3.64 -44.23 -7.20
N ARG A 402 -3.36 -42.92 -7.22
CA ARG A 402 -2.01 -42.39 -7.48
C ARG A 402 -1.15 -42.20 -6.23
N ARG A 403 -1.75 -42.19 -5.03
CA ARG A 403 -1.00 -42.07 -3.77
C ARG A 403 -0.37 -43.39 -3.30
N LEU A 404 -0.80 -44.52 -3.88
CA LEU A 404 -0.30 -45.87 -3.56
C LEU A 404 0.82 -46.36 -4.49
N SER A 405 1.33 -45.51 -5.39
CA SER A 405 2.35 -45.88 -6.40
C SER A 405 3.70 -45.18 -6.25
N SER A 406 3.97 -44.53 -5.11
CA SER A 406 5.26 -43.93 -4.77
C SER A 406 5.99 -44.68 -3.68
#